data_AF-A0A6J1PL36-F1
#
_entry.id   AF-A0A6J1PL36-F1
#
_cell.length_a   1.000
_cell.length_b   1.000
_cell.length_c   1.000
_cell.angle_alpha   90.00
_cell.angle_beta   90.00
_cell.angle_gamma   90.00
#
_symmetry.space_group_name_H-M   'P 1'
#
loop_
_entity.id
_entity.type
_entity.pdbx_description
1 polymer ?
#
loop_
_entity_poly.entity_id
_entity_poly.type
_entity_poly.pdbx_seq_one_letter_code
_entity_poly.pdbx_strand_id
1 'polypeptide(L)'
;MPSCSIKNCKNNTRNAKNRNITFLGFPRKTEMIEKWKVFCKENINPTSARVCSEHFLPGQFQDKTWLKNLVGDSGRVSKKLLPDAVPMASIVDHSVNTESRTDDTQRNVTSTDHGTNRDQPCESNFVQLVAVASNDENLSHSMTVRTSTCTKNERIDCTSMQAESAACNSVLSNTVTPSTSRSTRKSKKEGQCVAQESDAMLLLKKENRKLKKALAASVSETKLLKRRLATINKRQKKQLQQNVAKKVKNMLSPFFTPAQIRMYMNPKQQKTRWSQEDIAAAISFKSVSPKAYRYIRKLKQIPLPAPSTLRKWITDFNINEGILTDVLSIMKAKSSSMTPMERATVICFDEIYLTNQMQIERKTERVVGPHKRCQVLIARGIFKKWKQPGRLLRV
;
A
#
# COMPACT_ATOMS: atom_id res chain seq x y z
N MET A 1 -3.95 19.77 30.21
CA MET A 1 -4.74 19.77 28.95
C MET A 1 -4.51 21.08 28.21
N PRO A 2 -4.37 21.11 26.87
CA PRO A 2 -4.12 22.35 26.16
C PRO A 2 -5.29 23.35 26.20
N SER A 3 -4.92 24.62 26.29
CA SER A 3 -5.74 25.83 26.13
C SER A 3 -5.14 26.71 25.01
N CYS A 4 -5.90 27.68 24.51
CA CYS A 4 -5.39 28.60 23.49
C CYS A 4 -4.57 29.74 24.09
N SER A 5 -3.39 29.94 23.51
CA SER A 5 -2.41 30.97 23.82
C SER A 5 -2.75 32.36 23.28
N ILE A 6 -3.66 32.49 22.32
CA ILE A 6 -4.01 33.80 21.72
C ILE A 6 -4.77 34.71 22.69
N LYS A 7 -4.51 36.02 22.61
CA LYS A 7 -5.18 37.08 23.38
C LYS A 7 -6.70 36.95 23.23
N ASN A 8 -7.44 37.16 24.32
CA ASN A 8 -8.91 37.04 24.43
C ASN A 8 -9.52 35.66 24.07
N CYS A 9 -8.77 34.72 23.51
CA CYS A 9 -9.27 33.39 23.19
C CYS A 9 -9.48 32.52 24.43
N LYS A 10 -10.72 32.03 24.61
CA LYS A 10 -11.19 31.17 25.72
C LYS A 10 -11.22 29.67 25.35
N ASN A 11 -10.84 29.29 24.12
CA ASN A 11 -10.85 27.90 23.65
C ASN A 11 -9.84 27.02 24.42
N ASN A 12 -10.30 25.83 24.82
CA ASN A 12 -9.53 24.83 25.56
C ASN A 12 -10.10 23.42 25.34
N THR A 13 -9.40 22.39 25.81
CA THR A 13 -9.78 20.99 25.58
C THR A 13 -11.17 20.60 26.11
N ARG A 14 -11.78 21.37 27.03
CA ARG A 14 -13.13 21.09 27.57
C ARG A 14 -14.24 21.68 26.68
N ASN A 15 -14.16 22.96 26.31
CA ASN A 15 -15.19 23.61 25.48
C ASN A 15 -15.04 23.32 23.97
N ALA A 16 -13.84 22.96 23.50
CA ALA A 16 -13.57 22.60 22.11
C ALA A 16 -13.95 21.15 21.73
N LYS A 17 -14.67 20.39 22.57
CA LYS A 17 -14.99 18.97 22.29
C LYS A 17 -15.87 18.77 21.05
N ASN A 18 -16.88 19.63 20.87
CA ASN A 18 -17.91 19.49 19.83
C ASN A 18 -17.68 20.44 18.64
N ARG A 19 -16.68 21.31 18.72
CA ARG A 19 -16.24 22.20 17.62
C ARG A 19 -15.01 21.57 16.98
N ASN A 20 -14.87 21.61 15.65
CA ASN A 20 -13.81 20.88 14.91
C ASN A 20 -12.43 21.57 14.99
N ILE A 21 -11.96 21.77 16.22
CA ILE A 21 -10.81 22.59 16.60
C ILE A 21 -9.61 21.69 16.91
N THR A 22 -8.43 22.03 16.37
CA THR A 22 -7.18 21.36 16.72
C THR A 22 -6.20 22.34 17.37
N PHE A 23 -5.54 21.92 18.46
CA PHE A 23 -4.53 22.72 19.17
C PHE A 23 -3.13 22.50 18.58
N LEU A 24 -2.68 23.48 17.81
CA LEU A 24 -1.44 23.49 17.04
C LEU A 24 -0.29 24.01 17.90
N GLY A 25 0.92 23.45 17.76
CA GLY A 25 2.12 23.96 18.43
C GLY A 25 2.79 25.08 17.64
N PHE A 26 3.66 25.85 18.29
CA PHE A 26 4.43 26.91 17.64
C PHE A 26 5.38 26.36 16.54
N PRO A 27 5.73 27.20 15.55
CA PRO A 27 6.77 26.88 14.56
C PRO A 27 8.14 26.64 15.20
N ARG A 28 9.07 26.05 14.43
CA ARG A 28 10.46 25.81 14.86
C ARG A 28 11.45 26.94 14.56
N LYS A 29 11.07 27.89 13.69
CA LYS A 29 11.90 29.05 13.34
C LYS A 29 11.68 30.18 14.35
N THR A 30 12.74 30.80 14.85
CA THR A 30 12.68 31.92 15.82
C THR A 30 11.83 33.08 15.30
N GLU A 31 12.08 33.53 14.06
CA GLU A 31 11.30 34.57 13.35
C GLU A 31 9.78 34.35 13.43
N MET A 32 9.35 33.09 13.24
CA MET A 32 7.94 32.72 13.21
C MET A 32 7.35 32.58 14.61
N ILE A 33 8.17 32.22 15.61
CA ILE A 33 7.78 32.27 17.03
C ILE A 33 7.52 33.72 17.44
N GLU A 34 8.36 34.67 17.02
CA GLU A 34 8.20 36.09 17.30
C GLU A 34 6.94 36.66 16.65
N LYS A 35 6.72 36.40 15.35
CA LYS A 35 5.47 36.76 14.65
C LYS A 35 4.22 36.20 15.35
N TRP A 36 4.29 34.98 15.90
CA TRP A 36 3.18 34.40 16.67
C TRP A 36 3.00 35.02 18.06
N LYS A 37 4.09 35.41 18.75
CA LYS A 37 4.04 36.00 20.10
C LYS A 37 3.19 37.27 20.16
N VAL A 38 3.22 38.12 19.13
CA VAL A 38 2.45 39.39 19.05
C VAL A 38 0.96 39.20 19.36
N PHE A 39 0.37 38.13 18.82
CA PHE A 39 -1.05 37.78 18.96
C PHE A 39 -1.37 36.97 20.23
N CYS A 40 -0.36 36.56 20.98
CA CYS A 40 -0.49 35.67 22.13
C CYS A 40 -0.42 36.41 23.47
N LYS A 41 -0.93 35.78 24.54
CA LYS A 41 -0.86 36.30 25.90
C LYS A 41 0.60 36.46 26.35
N GLU A 42 0.84 37.28 27.37
CA GLU A 42 2.19 37.57 27.87
C GLU A 42 2.88 36.34 28.47
N ASN A 43 4.22 36.38 28.53
CA ASN A 43 5.08 35.39 29.19
C ASN A 43 4.89 33.92 28.73
N ILE A 44 4.66 33.73 27.43
CA ILE A 44 4.42 32.40 26.84
C ILE A 44 5.71 31.66 26.46
N ASN A 45 5.83 30.41 26.93
CA ASN A 45 6.84 29.44 26.51
C ASN A 45 6.42 28.73 25.19
N PRO A 46 7.12 28.92 24.06
CA PRO A 46 6.73 28.35 22.76
C PRO A 46 6.73 26.81 22.70
N THR A 47 7.45 26.12 23.60
CA THR A 47 7.58 24.65 23.57
C THR A 47 6.32 23.92 24.03
N SER A 48 5.61 24.49 25.01
CA SER A 48 4.40 23.92 25.60
C SER A 48 3.11 24.54 25.03
N ALA A 49 3.17 25.83 24.68
CA ALA A 49 2.06 26.65 24.23
C ALA A 49 1.35 26.15 22.96
N ARG A 50 0.08 26.53 22.80
CA ARG A 50 -0.80 26.04 21.73
C ARG A 50 -1.76 27.10 21.21
N VAL A 51 -1.95 27.14 19.90
CA VAL A 51 -2.94 27.98 19.22
C VAL A 51 -4.04 27.09 18.63
N CYS A 52 -5.31 27.45 18.82
CA CYS A 52 -6.42 26.71 18.22
C CYS A 52 -6.61 27.05 16.73
N SER A 53 -7.04 26.06 15.93
CA SER A 53 -7.11 26.18 14.47
C SER A 53 -8.06 27.25 13.91
N GLU A 54 -8.89 27.88 14.74
CA GLU A 54 -9.81 28.96 14.31
C GLU A 54 -9.08 30.28 13.98
N HIS A 55 -7.87 30.50 14.51
CA HIS A 55 -7.09 31.71 14.23
C HIS A 55 -6.26 31.62 12.93
N PHE A 56 -6.51 30.62 12.07
CA PHE A 56 -5.77 30.44 10.82
C PHE A 56 -6.73 30.28 9.65
N LEU A 57 -6.42 30.90 8.52
CA LEU A 57 -7.22 30.76 7.29
C LEU A 57 -7.15 29.33 6.75
N PRO A 58 -8.20 28.82 6.06
CA PRO A 58 -8.17 27.50 5.43
C PRO A 58 -6.95 27.28 4.51
N GLY A 59 -6.54 28.31 3.76
CA GLY A 59 -5.37 28.28 2.88
C GLY A 59 -4.00 28.25 3.59
N GLN A 60 -3.94 28.53 4.90
CA GLN A 60 -2.70 28.42 5.68
C GLN A 60 -2.41 26.97 6.14
N PHE A 61 -3.29 26.01 5.82
CA PHE A 61 -3.09 24.60 6.12
C PHE A 61 -2.48 23.84 4.93
N GLN A 62 -1.59 22.89 5.23
CA GLN A 62 -1.07 21.94 4.24
C GLN A 62 -2.21 21.09 3.69
N ASP A 63 -2.42 21.09 2.37
CA ASP A 63 -3.40 20.19 1.77
C ASP A 63 -2.99 18.71 1.93
N LYS A 64 -4.01 17.93 2.29
CA LYS A 64 -3.99 16.50 2.61
C LYS A 64 -5.28 15.82 2.16
N THR A 65 -6.03 16.40 1.21
CA THR A 65 -7.12 15.73 0.47
C THR A 65 -6.70 14.31 0.07
N TRP A 66 -5.57 14.17 -0.63
CA TRP A 66 -4.97 12.89 -1.04
C TRP A 66 -4.77 11.90 0.12
N LEU A 67 -4.48 12.39 1.33
CA LEU A 67 -4.25 11.56 2.51
C LEU A 67 -5.56 11.21 3.24
N LYS A 68 -6.59 12.05 3.19
CA LYS A 68 -7.94 11.65 3.61
C LYS A 68 -8.45 10.50 2.74
N ASN A 69 -8.37 10.68 1.42
CA ASN A 69 -8.82 9.69 0.43
C ASN A 69 -8.12 8.32 0.57
N LEU A 70 -6.91 8.29 1.15
CA LEU A 70 -6.13 7.08 1.38
C LEU A 70 -6.41 6.40 2.74
N VAL A 71 -6.95 7.12 3.74
CA VAL A 71 -7.20 6.59 5.10
C VAL A 71 -8.70 6.39 5.38
N GLY A 72 -9.58 7.00 4.59
CA GLY A 72 -11.04 6.96 4.77
C GLY A 72 -11.53 7.93 5.85
N ASP A 73 -12.86 8.12 5.94
CA ASP A 73 -13.46 9.17 6.77
C ASP A 73 -13.31 8.95 8.29
N SER A 74 -13.12 7.70 8.72
CA SER A 74 -12.73 7.36 10.10
C SER A 74 -11.26 7.73 10.43
N GLY A 75 -10.46 8.07 9.40
CA GLY A 75 -9.07 8.47 9.51
C GLY A 75 -8.90 9.90 10.05
N ARG A 76 -8.55 10.04 11.34
CA ARG A 76 -8.21 11.34 11.95
C ARG A 76 -6.90 11.92 11.40
N VAL A 77 -6.95 12.53 10.21
CA VAL A 77 -5.82 13.26 9.61
C VAL A 77 -5.53 14.54 10.40
N SER A 78 -4.32 14.63 10.95
CA SER A 78 -3.85 15.82 11.67
C SER A 78 -3.71 17.03 10.73
N LYS A 79 -4.47 18.11 11.01
CA LYS A 79 -4.23 19.45 10.46
C LYS A 79 -2.78 19.86 10.75
N LYS A 80 -2.07 20.42 9.76
CA LYS A 80 -0.76 21.09 9.91
C LYS A 80 -0.79 22.37 9.10
N LEU A 81 -0.08 23.37 9.59
CA LEU A 81 0.10 24.64 8.90
C LEU A 81 1.23 24.57 7.87
N LEU A 82 1.22 25.51 6.92
CA LEU A 82 2.34 25.84 6.05
C LEU A 82 3.48 26.52 6.85
N PRO A 83 4.73 26.58 6.32
CA PRO A 83 5.90 27.08 7.07
C PRO A 83 5.84 28.58 7.45
N ASP A 84 5.02 29.32 6.73
CA ASP A 84 4.80 30.77 6.69
C ASP A 84 3.50 31.22 7.37
N ALA A 85 2.67 30.27 7.85
CA ALA A 85 1.40 30.59 8.49
C ALA A 85 1.56 31.43 9.77
N VAL A 86 0.79 32.51 9.86
CA VAL A 86 0.71 33.43 11.01
C VAL A 86 -0.76 33.49 11.48
N PRO A 87 -1.04 33.49 12.79
CA PRO A 87 -2.41 33.59 13.26
C PRO A 87 -3.00 34.98 13.01
N MET A 88 -4.29 35.04 12.73
CA MET A 88 -5.05 36.29 12.67
C MET A 88 -5.41 36.76 14.09
N ALA A 89 -5.36 38.08 14.31
CA ALA A 89 -6.03 38.70 15.45
C ALA A 89 -7.54 38.44 15.37
N SER A 90 -8.19 38.23 16.51
CA SER A 90 -9.65 38.02 16.53
C SER A 90 -10.39 39.30 16.15
N ILE A 91 -11.14 39.23 15.05
CA ILE A 91 -12.44 39.90 15.00
C ILE A 91 -13.26 39.30 16.15
N VAL A 92 -13.82 40.16 16.99
CA VAL A 92 -14.82 39.81 17.99
C VAL A 92 -16.01 40.71 17.71
N ASP A 93 -17.12 40.13 17.27
CA ASP A 93 -18.31 40.22 18.10
C ASP A 93 -19.34 39.14 17.77
N HIS A 94 -19.97 38.68 18.84
CA HIS A 94 -21.41 38.47 18.99
C HIS A 94 -21.64 37.63 20.25
N SER A 95 -22.30 38.23 21.23
CA SER A 95 -22.83 37.55 22.41
C SER A 95 -24.12 38.23 22.86
N VAL A 96 -24.93 37.49 23.61
CA VAL A 96 -26.26 37.86 24.15
C VAL A 96 -27.42 37.66 23.15
N ASN A 97 -28.53 37.17 23.71
CA ASN A 97 -29.76 36.76 23.04
C ASN A 97 -30.83 37.87 23.11
N THR A 98 -32.00 37.51 22.57
CA THR A 98 -33.36 37.65 23.14
C THR A 98 -34.28 38.78 22.66
N GLU A 99 -35.46 38.32 22.21
CA GLU A 99 -36.79 38.95 22.20
C GLU A 99 -37.27 39.85 21.03
N SER A 100 -38.57 39.64 20.77
CA SER A 100 -39.55 40.44 20.01
C SER A 100 -39.55 40.45 18.46
N ARG A 101 -40.67 39.95 17.92
CA ARG A 101 -41.64 40.60 16.98
C ARG A 101 -41.13 41.83 16.21
N THR A 102 -41.37 42.01 14.90
CA THR A 102 -42.46 41.55 14.00
C THR A 102 -41.87 41.13 12.63
N ASP A 103 -42.28 40.04 11.98
CA ASP A 103 -43.50 39.83 11.15
C ASP A 103 -43.33 40.19 9.64
N ASP A 104 -44.10 39.49 8.81
CA ASP A 104 -44.47 39.70 7.39
C ASP A 104 -43.54 39.37 6.18
N THR A 105 -44.23 38.92 5.12
CA THR A 105 -43.99 38.95 3.66
C THR A 105 -42.83 38.16 3.01
N GLN A 106 -43.14 36.89 2.68
CA GLN A 106 -42.98 36.22 1.38
C GLN A 106 -42.06 36.82 0.27
N ARG A 107 -41.25 35.96 -0.38
CA ARG A 107 -41.59 35.34 -1.70
C ARG A 107 -40.51 34.38 -2.24
N ASN A 108 -40.97 33.30 -2.87
CA ASN A 108 -40.16 32.47 -3.78
C ASN A 108 -40.19 33.05 -5.20
N VAL A 109 -39.07 33.00 -5.92
CA VAL A 109 -39.03 32.86 -7.39
C VAL A 109 -37.85 31.96 -7.77
N THR A 110 -38.08 30.99 -8.66
CA THR A 110 -37.04 30.15 -9.29
C THR A 110 -36.70 30.67 -10.68
N SER A 111 -35.50 30.33 -11.20
CA SER A 111 -35.31 29.65 -12.51
C SER A 111 -34.03 30.02 -13.30
N THR A 112 -33.49 29.00 -13.99
CA THR A 112 -32.79 29.01 -15.31
C THR A 112 -31.50 29.80 -15.54
N ASP A 113 -30.46 29.04 -15.89
CA ASP A 113 -29.55 29.15 -17.06
C ASP A 113 -29.08 30.52 -17.56
N HIS A 114 -27.75 30.67 -17.63
CA HIS A 114 -27.01 30.65 -18.92
C HIS A 114 -25.52 30.34 -18.66
N GLY A 115 -24.79 29.90 -19.68
CA GLY A 115 -23.35 29.59 -19.58
C GLY A 115 -22.59 29.94 -20.86
N THR A 116 -21.26 29.94 -20.79
CA THR A 116 -20.36 30.05 -21.96
C THR A 116 -18.98 29.45 -21.64
N ASN A 117 -18.39 28.73 -22.60
CA ASN A 117 -16.99 28.29 -22.57
C ASN A 117 -16.04 29.42 -22.97
N ARG A 118 -14.77 29.34 -22.52
CA ARG A 118 -13.60 29.86 -23.25
C ARG A 118 -12.35 29.09 -22.85
N ASP A 119 -11.62 28.60 -23.86
CA ASP A 119 -10.43 27.77 -23.69
C ASP A 119 -9.13 28.57 -23.92
N GLN A 120 -8.11 28.29 -23.08
CA GLN A 120 -6.68 28.29 -23.42
C GLN A 120 -6.01 29.62 -23.91
N PRO A 121 -4.69 29.64 -24.18
CA PRO A 121 -3.59 29.20 -23.29
C PRO A 121 -2.40 30.19 -23.23
N CYS A 122 -1.43 29.95 -22.33
CA CYS A 122 -0.01 30.13 -22.63
C CYS A 122 0.89 29.33 -21.65
N GLU A 123 2.07 28.92 -22.12
CA GLU A 123 3.15 28.37 -21.29
C GLU A 123 4.18 29.47 -20.94
N SER A 124 5.02 29.21 -19.94
CA SER A 124 6.42 29.66 -20.00
C SER A 124 7.36 28.60 -19.40
N ASN A 125 8.24 28.07 -20.26
CA ASN A 125 9.40 27.29 -19.84
C ASN A 125 10.57 28.26 -19.58
N PHE A 126 11.39 28.01 -18.56
CA PHE A 126 12.71 28.65 -18.43
C PHE A 126 13.75 27.62 -17.98
N VAL A 127 14.87 27.55 -18.70
CA VAL A 127 15.92 26.53 -18.52
C VAL A 127 17.30 27.16 -18.71
N GLN A 128 18.15 27.07 -17.68
CA GLN A 128 19.54 27.53 -17.61
C GLN A 128 20.15 26.77 -16.41
N LEU A 129 21.06 25.79 -16.45
CA LEU A 129 22.08 25.35 -17.43
C LEU A 129 23.18 26.40 -17.69
N VAL A 130 24.49 26.19 -17.41
CA VAL A 130 25.25 25.13 -16.70
C VAL A 130 26.62 25.68 -16.26
N ALA A 131 27.29 25.02 -15.31
CA ALA A 131 28.75 24.72 -15.32
C ALA A 131 29.03 23.70 -14.19
N VAL A 132 29.58 22.48 -14.33
CA VAL A 132 30.55 21.84 -15.26
C VAL A 132 32.02 22.02 -14.85
N ALA A 133 32.55 21.01 -14.14
CA ALA A 133 33.72 20.21 -14.53
C ALA A 133 33.65 18.88 -13.74
N SER A 134 33.64 17.67 -14.31
CA SER A 134 34.50 17.04 -15.34
C SER A 134 35.82 16.52 -14.75
N ASN A 135 36.34 15.34 -15.12
CA ASN A 135 35.88 14.25 -16.01
C ASN A 135 36.60 12.94 -15.51
N ASP A 136 36.54 11.69 -16.00
CA ASP A 136 35.95 10.92 -17.13
C ASP A 136 36.04 9.40 -16.70
N GLU A 137 35.83 8.27 -17.41
CA GLU A 137 35.34 7.73 -18.72
C GLU A 137 35.23 6.18 -18.51
N ASN A 138 34.68 5.26 -19.32
CA ASN A 138 33.78 5.21 -20.49
C ASN A 138 33.01 3.86 -20.38
N LEU A 139 31.78 3.75 -20.90
CA LEU A 139 31.44 2.68 -21.86
C LEU A 139 30.09 2.98 -22.54
N SER A 140 30.12 3.32 -23.83
CA SER A 140 28.92 3.53 -24.64
C SER A 140 28.33 2.21 -25.18
N HIS A 141 27.00 2.17 -25.31
CA HIS A 141 26.26 1.34 -26.28
C HIS A 141 24.87 1.96 -26.49
N SER A 142 24.44 2.15 -27.74
CA SER A 142 23.19 2.85 -28.05
C SER A 142 21.98 1.92 -28.18
N MET A 143 20.80 2.42 -27.83
CA MET A 143 19.52 1.86 -28.30
C MET A 143 18.54 2.99 -28.62
N THR A 144 18.05 2.98 -29.86
CA THR A 144 17.17 4.02 -30.39
C THR A 144 15.75 3.91 -29.82
N VAL A 145 15.33 4.87 -29.00
CA VAL A 145 13.97 4.91 -28.47
C VAL A 145 13.02 5.50 -29.51
N ARG A 146 12.23 4.65 -30.18
CA ARG A 146 11.07 5.09 -30.96
C ARG A 146 9.92 5.46 -30.02
N THR A 147 9.67 6.75 -29.85
CA THR A 147 8.49 7.26 -29.14
C THR A 147 7.25 7.18 -30.03
N SER A 148 6.35 6.23 -29.77
CA SER A 148 5.00 6.23 -30.34
C SER A 148 4.01 6.84 -29.37
N THR A 149 3.66 8.11 -29.59
CA THR A 149 2.49 8.74 -28.98
C THR A 149 1.21 8.10 -29.55
N CYS A 150 0.20 7.92 -28.70
CA CYS A 150 -1.13 7.48 -29.13
C CYS A 150 -2.16 8.44 -28.54
N THR A 151 -2.91 9.10 -29.42
CA THR A 151 -3.95 10.07 -29.08
C THR A 151 -5.22 9.37 -28.57
N LYS A 152 -6.10 10.13 -27.91
CA LYS A 152 -7.41 9.67 -27.48
C LYS A 152 -8.49 10.01 -28.52
N ASN A 153 -9.65 9.39 -28.29
CA ASN A 153 -10.90 9.43 -29.05
C ASN A 153 -10.98 8.41 -30.21
N GLU A 154 -12.14 7.82 -30.52
CA GLU A 154 -13.48 8.14 -30.01
C GLU A 154 -14.30 6.91 -29.55
N ARG A 155 -15.59 7.12 -29.23
CA ARG A 155 -16.48 6.15 -28.58
C ARG A 155 -17.12 5.18 -29.58
N ILE A 156 -17.45 3.98 -29.08
CA ILE A 156 -18.75 3.36 -29.38
C ILE A 156 -19.43 3.14 -28.03
N ASP A 157 -20.68 3.59 -27.91
CA ASP A 157 -21.55 3.34 -26.76
C ASP A 157 -22.61 2.29 -27.14
N CYS A 158 -23.06 1.51 -26.15
CA CYS A 158 -24.21 0.63 -26.25
C CYS A 158 -24.66 0.29 -24.83
N THR A 159 -25.72 0.96 -24.38
CA THR A 159 -26.13 1.04 -22.98
C THR A 159 -26.96 -0.15 -22.52
N SER A 160 -26.97 -0.38 -21.19
CA SER A 160 -28.05 -1.01 -20.41
C SER A 160 -28.49 -2.45 -20.73
N MET A 161 -28.35 -3.32 -19.73
CA MET A 161 -29.52 -3.91 -19.04
C MET A 161 -29.12 -4.20 -17.58
N GLN A 162 -30.03 -3.95 -16.64
CA GLN A 162 -29.77 -4.07 -15.20
C GLN A 162 -30.03 -5.50 -14.69
N ALA A 163 -29.65 -5.77 -13.44
CA ALA A 163 -29.89 -7.04 -12.76
C ALA A 163 -30.99 -6.90 -11.72
N GLU A 164 -32.10 -7.61 -11.93
CA GLU A 164 -33.14 -7.96 -10.95
C GLU A 164 -33.92 -9.18 -11.54
N SER A 165 -34.52 -10.08 -10.77
CA SER A 165 -34.63 -10.18 -9.31
C SER A 165 -34.43 -11.64 -8.85
N ALA A 166 -34.39 -11.87 -7.54
CA ALA A 166 -34.43 -13.21 -6.95
C ALA A 166 -35.56 -13.28 -5.92
N ALA A 167 -36.72 -13.81 -6.31
CA ALA A 167 -37.88 -14.00 -5.45
C ALA A 167 -38.69 -15.25 -5.84
N CYS A 168 -39.41 -15.78 -4.85
CA CYS A 168 -40.50 -16.78 -4.92
C CYS A 168 -40.53 -17.79 -6.09
N ASN A 169 -40.21 -19.05 -5.76
CA ASN A 169 -41.06 -20.18 -6.13
C ASN A 169 -40.89 -21.31 -5.09
N SER A 170 -41.55 -21.14 -3.95
CA SER A 170 -41.81 -22.16 -2.94
C SER A 170 -43.31 -22.33 -2.79
N VAL A 171 -43.77 -23.53 -2.39
CA VAL A 171 -45.18 -23.98 -2.43
C VAL A 171 -45.67 -24.15 -3.89
N LEU A 172 -46.22 -25.29 -4.32
CA LEU A 172 -46.70 -26.46 -3.58
C LEU A 172 -45.67 -27.59 -3.42
N SER A 173 -45.66 -28.15 -2.21
CA SER A 173 -45.44 -29.59 -2.02
C SER A 173 -46.75 -30.33 -2.33
N ASN A 174 -46.69 -31.54 -2.90
CA ASN A 174 -47.20 -32.73 -2.20
C ASN A 174 -46.86 -34.05 -2.89
N THR A 175 -46.57 -35.04 -2.06
CA THR A 175 -46.19 -36.42 -2.37
C THR A 175 -47.34 -37.26 -2.90
N VAL A 176 -47.07 -38.14 -3.88
CA VAL A 176 -47.90 -39.34 -4.12
C VAL A 176 -47.02 -40.56 -4.41
N THR A 177 -46.89 -41.43 -3.41
CA THR A 177 -46.59 -42.87 -3.53
C THR A 177 -47.54 -43.62 -2.58
N PRO A 178 -47.85 -44.91 -2.81
CA PRO A 178 -49.27 -45.26 -2.91
C PRO A 178 -49.83 -46.12 -1.77
N SER A 179 -51.13 -45.97 -1.51
CA SER A 179 -51.89 -46.88 -0.65
C SER A 179 -53.30 -47.19 -1.19
N THR A 180 -53.53 -48.48 -1.35
CA THR A 180 -54.75 -49.21 -1.68
C THR A 180 -56.01 -48.75 -0.93
N SER A 181 -57.14 -48.51 -1.62
CA SER A 181 -58.45 -49.05 -1.18
C SER A 181 -59.58 -48.96 -2.22
N ARG A 182 -60.13 -50.14 -2.47
CA ARG A 182 -61.42 -50.51 -3.09
C ARG A 182 -62.63 -49.68 -2.61
N SER A 183 -63.35 -49.05 -3.54
CA SER A 183 -64.82 -48.93 -3.48
C SER A 183 -65.43 -48.75 -4.89
N THR A 184 -66.77 -48.81 -5.00
CA THR A 184 -67.48 -49.02 -6.28
C THR A 184 -68.43 -47.89 -6.67
N ARG A 185 -68.65 -47.70 -7.98
CA ARG A 185 -69.97 -47.50 -8.59
C ARG A 185 -69.93 -47.60 -10.12
N LYS A 186 -71.08 -47.88 -10.75
CA LYS A 186 -71.27 -48.03 -12.21
C LYS A 186 -71.97 -46.80 -12.80
N SER A 187 -71.43 -46.26 -13.89
CA SER A 187 -72.17 -45.49 -14.92
C SER A 187 -71.32 -45.50 -16.21
N LYS A 188 -71.56 -46.45 -17.11
CA LYS A 188 -72.43 -46.39 -18.32
C LYS A 188 -71.76 -45.64 -19.49
N LYS A 189 -71.80 -46.24 -20.69
CA LYS A 189 -71.15 -45.77 -21.93
C LYS A 189 -71.93 -44.58 -22.54
N GLU A 190 -71.26 -43.78 -23.38
CA GLU A 190 -71.65 -43.52 -24.78
C GLU A 190 -70.57 -42.70 -25.52
N GLY A 191 -70.69 -42.53 -26.85
CA GLY A 191 -69.84 -41.60 -27.63
C GLY A 191 -68.55 -42.17 -28.26
N GLN A 192 -68.62 -43.25 -29.05
CA GLN A 192 -67.47 -43.74 -29.83
C GLN A 192 -67.63 -43.46 -31.33
N CYS A 193 -67.11 -42.32 -31.80
CA CYS A 193 -66.97 -42.02 -33.23
C CYS A 193 -65.61 -42.51 -33.74
N VAL A 194 -65.61 -43.51 -34.62
CA VAL A 194 -64.36 -44.07 -35.19
C VAL A 194 -63.89 -43.20 -36.35
N ALA A 195 -62.96 -42.28 -36.08
CA ALA A 195 -62.20 -41.62 -37.13
C ALA A 195 -61.24 -42.64 -37.79
N GLN A 196 -61.47 -42.95 -39.07
CA GLN A 196 -60.50 -43.72 -39.86
C GLN A 196 -59.27 -42.83 -40.11
N GLU A 197 -58.14 -43.18 -39.52
CA GLU A 197 -56.86 -42.54 -39.86
C GLU A 197 -56.47 -42.96 -41.28
N SER A 198 -56.33 -42.01 -42.20
CA SER A 198 -55.81 -42.29 -43.53
C SER A 198 -54.34 -42.75 -43.45
N ASP A 199 -53.91 -43.61 -44.37
CA ASP A 199 -52.53 -44.11 -44.39
C ASP A 199 -51.49 -42.98 -44.46
N ALA A 200 -51.82 -41.86 -45.11
CA ALA A 200 -51.02 -40.64 -45.10
C ALA A 200 -50.78 -40.10 -43.68
N MET A 201 -51.81 -40.12 -42.80
CA MET A 201 -51.68 -39.72 -41.40
C MET A 201 -50.80 -40.70 -40.61
N LEU A 202 -50.92 -42.01 -40.87
CA LEU A 202 -50.08 -43.03 -40.24
C LEU A 202 -48.61 -42.91 -40.69
N LEU A 203 -48.35 -42.59 -41.96
CA LEU A 203 -47.02 -42.30 -42.51
C LEU A 203 -46.44 -41.03 -41.89
N LEU A 204 -47.20 -39.92 -41.83
CA LEU A 204 -46.80 -38.68 -41.16
C LEU A 204 -46.47 -38.90 -39.67
N LYS A 205 -47.20 -39.77 -38.97
CA LYS A 205 -46.87 -40.15 -37.57
C LYS A 205 -45.58 -40.97 -37.48
N LYS A 206 -45.36 -41.94 -38.39
CA LYS A 206 -44.10 -42.71 -38.49
C LYS A 206 -42.91 -41.78 -38.75
N GLU A 207 -43.06 -40.81 -39.64
CA GLU A 207 -42.03 -39.83 -40.00
C GLU A 207 -41.75 -38.83 -38.88
N ASN A 208 -42.79 -38.26 -38.25
CA ASN A 208 -42.64 -37.45 -37.03
C ASN A 208 -41.89 -38.22 -35.91
N ARG A 209 -42.10 -39.54 -35.79
CA ARG A 209 -41.37 -40.39 -34.84
C ARG A 209 -39.91 -40.62 -35.24
N LYS A 210 -39.57 -40.65 -36.54
CA LYS A 210 -38.17 -40.62 -37.03
C LYS A 210 -37.51 -39.27 -36.73
N LEU A 211 -38.15 -38.16 -37.10
CA LEU A 211 -37.66 -36.79 -36.90
C LEU A 211 -37.42 -36.48 -35.42
N LYS A 212 -38.36 -36.84 -34.53
CA LYS A 212 -38.18 -36.67 -33.07
C LYS A 212 -37.01 -37.49 -32.51
N LYS A 213 -36.72 -38.68 -33.05
CA LYS A 213 -35.53 -39.47 -32.69
C LYS A 213 -34.23 -38.82 -33.17
N ALA A 214 -34.20 -38.35 -34.43
CA ALA A 214 -33.03 -37.68 -35.00
C ALA A 214 -32.71 -36.36 -34.26
N LEU A 215 -33.74 -35.57 -33.94
CA LEU A 215 -33.60 -34.36 -33.13
C LEU A 215 -33.06 -34.68 -31.73
N ALA A 216 -33.59 -35.70 -31.05
CA ALA A 216 -33.09 -36.13 -29.75
C ALA A 216 -31.62 -36.58 -29.78
N ALA A 217 -31.21 -37.30 -30.84
CA ALA A 217 -29.82 -37.69 -31.05
C ALA A 217 -28.91 -36.46 -31.21
N SER A 218 -29.25 -35.52 -32.11
CA SER A 218 -28.47 -34.29 -32.32
C SER A 218 -28.44 -33.36 -31.08
N VAL A 219 -29.53 -33.31 -30.30
CA VAL A 219 -29.55 -32.63 -28.99
C VAL A 219 -28.62 -33.31 -27.98
N SER A 220 -28.50 -34.65 -28.01
CA SER A 220 -27.54 -35.37 -27.16
C SER A 220 -26.08 -35.12 -27.57
N GLU A 221 -25.81 -35.03 -28.87
CA GLU A 221 -24.49 -34.75 -29.44
C GLU A 221 -24.05 -33.31 -29.15
N THR A 222 -24.90 -32.32 -29.41
CA THR A 222 -24.60 -30.91 -29.08
C THR A 222 -24.38 -30.71 -27.57
N LYS A 223 -25.06 -31.47 -26.70
CA LYS A 223 -24.80 -31.51 -25.25
C LYS A 223 -23.44 -32.14 -24.91
N LEU A 224 -22.98 -33.14 -25.66
CA LEU A 224 -21.63 -33.71 -25.53
C LEU A 224 -20.55 -32.76 -26.05
N LEU A 225 -20.76 -32.10 -27.19
CA LEU A 225 -19.84 -31.10 -27.76
C LEU A 225 -19.68 -29.90 -26.82
N LYS A 226 -20.77 -29.38 -26.24
CA LYS A 226 -20.70 -28.32 -25.21
C LYS A 226 -19.86 -28.73 -23.99
N ARG A 227 -19.94 -29.99 -23.54
CA ARG A 227 -19.08 -30.55 -22.47
C ARG A 227 -17.59 -30.65 -22.88
N ARG A 228 -17.31 -31.06 -24.13
CA ARG A 228 -15.94 -31.10 -24.68
C ARG A 228 -15.34 -29.68 -24.74
N LEU A 229 -16.06 -28.70 -25.30
CA LEU A 229 -15.64 -27.30 -25.37
C LEU A 229 -15.37 -26.69 -23.99
N ALA A 230 -16.26 -26.91 -23.01
CA ALA A 230 -16.03 -26.45 -21.63
C ALA A 230 -14.74 -27.03 -21.02
N THR A 231 -14.40 -28.28 -21.35
CA THR A 231 -13.19 -28.95 -20.88
C THR A 231 -11.93 -28.39 -21.55
N ILE A 232 -11.98 -28.14 -22.87
CA ILE A 232 -10.90 -27.52 -23.65
C ILE A 232 -10.64 -26.09 -23.13
N ASN A 233 -11.67 -25.26 -22.99
CA ASN A 233 -11.56 -23.90 -22.49
C ASN A 233 -10.98 -23.86 -21.06
N LYS A 234 -11.34 -24.83 -20.21
CA LYS A 234 -10.76 -24.99 -18.86
C LYS A 234 -9.26 -25.36 -18.89
N ARG A 235 -8.81 -26.14 -19.88
CA ARG A 235 -7.38 -26.46 -20.10
C ARG A 235 -6.61 -25.24 -20.63
N GLN A 236 -7.14 -24.58 -21.66
CA GLN A 236 -6.55 -23.37 -22.25
C GLN A 236 -6.42 -22.24 -21.21
N LYS A 237 -7.46 -21.99 -20.40
CA LYS A 237 -7.40 -20.97 -19.33
C LYS A 237 -6.31 -21.26 -18.29
N LYS A 238 -6.10 -22.54 -17.92
CA LYS A 238 -4.98 -22.94 -17.04
C LYS A 238 -3.61 -22.72 -17.71
N GLN A 239 -3.45 -23.11 -18.97
CA GLN A 239 -2.19 -22.92 -19.71
C GLN A 239 -1.86 -21.43 -19.88
N LEU A 240 -2.85 -20.60 -20.21
CA LEU A 240 -2.69 -19.15 -20.30
C LEU A 240 -2.26 -18.55 -18.95
N GLN A 241 -2.90 -18.95 -17.84
CA GLN A 241 -2.51 -18.51 -16.50
C GLN A 241 -1.06 -18.92 -16.15
N GLN A 242 -0.64 -20.14 -16.49
CA GLN A 242 0.73 -20.62 -16.28
C GLN A 242 1.75 -19.84 -17.14
N ASN A 243 1.43 -19.59 -18.41
CA ASN A 243 2.29 -18.83 -19.33
C ASN A 243 2.42 -17.36 -18.91
N VAL A 244 1.33 -16.71 -18.48
CA VAL A 244 1.35 -15.35 -17.92
C VAL A 244 2.18 -15.31 -16.64
N ALA A 245 1.97 -16.24 -15.70
CA ALA A 245 2.75 -16.30 -14.46
C ALA A 245 4.26 -16.52 -14.74
N LYS A 246 4.62 -17.36 -15.71
CA LYS A 246 6.01 -17.56 -16.16
C LYS A 246 6.58 -16.27 -16.78
N LYS A 247 5.84 -15.60 -17.67
CA LYS A 247 6.28 -14.33 -18.28
C LYS A 247 6.48 -13.24 -17.23
N VAL A 248 5.54 -13.04 -16.31
CA VAL A 248 5.67 -12.05 -15.23
C VAL A 248 6.83 -12.41 -14.28
N LYS A 249 7.05 -13.69 -13.97
CA LYS A 249 8.23 -14.11 -13.18
C LYS A 249 9.54 -13.69 -13.85
N ASN A 250 9.67 -13.92 -15.15
CA ASN A 250 10.87 -13.57 -15.93
C ASN A 250 11.07 -12.05 -16.04
N MET A 251 10.00 -11.26 -16.11
CA MET A 251 10.09 -9.78 -16.09
C MET A 251 10.53 -9.23 -14.73
N LEU A 252 10.24 -9.93 -13.63
CA LEU A 252 10.57 -9.48 -12.26
C LEU A 252 11.94 -9.98 -11.77
N SER A 253 12.49 -11.07 -12.33
CA SER A 253 13.76 -11.66 -11.90
C SER A 253 15.01 -10.76 -11.95
N PRO A 254 15.13 -9.73 -12.83
CA PRO A 254 16.26 -8.80 -12.76
C PRO A 254 16.21 -7.85 -11.55
N PHE A 255 15.03 -7.63 -10.97
CA PHE A 255 14.79 -6.58 -9.97
C PHE A 255 14.52 -7.11 -8.56
N PHE A 256 14.05 -8.36 -8.43
CA PHE A 256 13.57 -8.94 -7.18
C PHE A 256 14.05 -10.36 -6.99
N THR A 257 14.37 -10.73 -5.74
CA THR A 257 14.87 -12.07 -5.43
C THR A 257 13.76 -13.14 -5.55
N PRO A 258 14.10 -14.43 -5.71
CA PRO A 258 13.10 -15.50 -5.79
C PRO A 258 12.18 -15.62 -4.57
N ALA A 259 12.58 -15.12 -3.40
CA ALA A 259 11.72 -15.03 -2.22
C ALA A 259 10.70 -13.89 -2.34
N GLN A 260 11.12 -12.73 -2.85
CA GLN A 260 10.29 -11.55 -3.07
C GLN A 260 9.22 -11.80 -4.14
N ILE A 261 9.61 -12.34 -5.30
CA ILE A 261 8.69 -12.66 -6.40
C ILE A 261 7.64 -13.67 -5.94
N ARG A 262 8.02 -14.65 -5.11
CA ARG A 262 7.07 -15.63 -4.54
C ARG A 262 5.98 -14.98 -3.69
N MET A 263 6.32 -13.93 -2.91
CA MET A 263 5.35 -13.16 -2.13
C MET A 263 4.45 -12.30 -3.03
N TYR A 264 5.01 -11.62 -4.05
CA TYR A 264 4.19 -10.85 -5.00
C TYR A 264 3.21 -11.73 -5.80
N MET A 265 3.64 -12.93 -6.22
CA MET A 265 2.80 -13.90 -6.93
C MET A 265 1.70 -14.52 -6.06
N ASN A 266 1.82 -14.44 -4.73
CA ASN A 266 0.88 -15.03 -3.79
C ASN A 266 0.46 -14.00 -2.72
N PRO A 267 -0.46 -13.06 -2.99
CA PRO A 267 -0.82 -12.00 -2.05
C PRO A 267 -1.33 -12.46 -0.67
N LYS A 268 -1.81 -13.72 -0.56
CA LYS A 268 -2.19 -14.34 0.72
C LYS A 268 -0.99 -14.84 1.56
N GLN A 269 0.21 -14.95 0.97
CA GLN A 269 1.41 -15.48 1.61
C GLN A 269 2.16 -14.39 2.38
N GLN A 270 1.83 -14.22 3.66
CA GLN A 270 2.51 -13.23 4.53
C GLN A 270 3.93 -13.62 4.99
N LYS A 271 4.34 -14.89 4.80
CA LYS A 271 5.61 -15.45 5.30
C LYS A 271 6.35 -16.21 4.20
N THR A 272 7.66 -16.02 4.10
CA THR A 272 8.56 -16.79 3.22
C THR A 272 9.83 -17.19 3.97
N ARG A 273 10.53 -18.22 3.48
CA ARG A 273 11.91 -18.52 3.87
C ARG A 273 12.83 -17.64 3.03
N TRP A 274 13.56 -16.76 3.70
CA TRP A 274 14.61 -15.94 3.11
C TRP A 274 15.90 -16.76 2.94
N SER A 275 16.68 -16.47 1.90
CA SER A 275 18.02 -17.02 1.72
C SER A 275 19.06 -16.29 2.59
N GLN A 276 20.32 -16.74 2.58
CA GLN A 276 21.38 -16.03 3.31
C GLN A 276 21.71 -14.69 2.63
N GLU A 277 21.62 -14.64 1.30
CA GLU A 277 21.83 -13.46 0.47
C GLU A 277 20.72 -12.43 0.65
N ASP A 278 19.45 -12.86 0.71
CA ASP A 278 18.30 -12.02 1.06
C ASP A 278 18.52 -11.30 2.41
N ILE A 279 19.01 -12.05 3.42
CA ILE A 279 19.27 -11.54 4.75
C ILE A 279 20.48 -10.61 4.78
N ALA A 280 21.59 -10.98 4.12
CA ALA A 280 22.79 -10.14 4.03
C ALA A 280 22.49 -8.80 3.35
N ALA A 281 21.79 -8.81 2.21
CA ALA A 281 21.36 -7.60 1.52
C ALA A 281 20.41 -6.75 2.39
N ALA A 282 19.47 -7.38 3.11
CA ALA A 282 18.56 -6.69 4.02
C ALA A 282 19.27 -6.10 5.26
N ILE A 283 20.31 -6.74 5.79
CA ILE A 283 21.15 -6.22 6.87
C ILE A 283 21.94 -5.01 6.37
N SER A 284 22.58 -5.11 5.20
CA SER A 284 23.35 -4.01 4.58
C SER A 284 22.48 -2.80 4.24
N PHE A 285 21.28 -2.99 3.68
CA PHE A 285 20.36 -1.87 3.46
C PHE A 285 19.86 -1.26 4.79
N LYS A 286 19.63 -2.09 5.82
CA LYS A 286 19.24 -1.61 7.15
C LYS A 286 20.37 -0.86 7.86
N SER A 287 21.65 -1.21 7.68
CA SER A 287 22.77 -0.49 8.31
C SER A 287 22.96 0.89 7.68
N VAL A 288 22.80 1.02 6.36
CA VAL A 288 22.78 2.31 5.66
C VAL A 288 21.64 3.21 6.13
N SER A 289 20.40 2.69 6.25
CA SER A 289 19.30 3.49 6.81
C SER A 289 18.16 2.68 7.44
N PRO A 290 18.08 2.61 8.79
CA PRO A 290 16.94 2.05 9.51
C PRO A 290 15.63 2.83 9.32
N LYS A 291 15.67 4.03 8.72
CA LYS A 291 14.49 4.80 8.31
C LYS A 291 14.02 4.37 6.92
N ALA A 292 14.91 4.32 5.93
CA ALA A 292 14.58 3.89 4.57
C ALA A 292 14.09 2.43 4.54
N TYR A 293 14.73 1.53 5.29
CA TYR A 293 14.29 0.13 5.41
C TYR A 293 12.83 0.02 5.88
N ARG A 294 12.44 0.82 6.88
CA ARG A 294 11.06 0.86 7.39
C ARG A 294 10.09 1.51 6.40
N TYR A 295 10.52 2.57 5.70
CA TYR A 295 9.72 3.23 4.67
C TYR A 295 9.40 2.27 3.52
N ILE A 296 10.42 1.67 2.90
CA ILE A 296 10.25 0.77 1.76
C ILE A 296 9.38 -0.44 2.12
N ARG A 297 9.62 -1.06 3.29
CA ARG A 297 8.87 -2.24 3.73
C ARG A 297 7.42 -1.95 4.16
N LYS A 298 7.08 -0.73 4.62
CA LYS A 298 5.72 -0.39 5.11
C LYS A 298 4.87 0.46 4.17
N LEU A 299 5.49 1.26 3.31
CA LEU A 299 4.80 2.27 2.48
C LEU A 299 4.95 2.00 0.99
N LYS A 300 6.08 1.41 0.57
CA LYS A 300 6.25 0.88 -0.80
C LYS A 300 5.94 -0.63 -0.89
N GLN A 301 5.57 -1.26 0.22
CA GLN A 301 5.14 -2.65 0.34
C GLN A 301 6.10 -3.68 -0.29
N ILE A 302 7.39 -3.35 -0.42
CA ILE A 302 8.37 -4.29 -0.96
C ILE A 302 8.58 -5.40 0.09
N PRO A 303 8.43 -6.69 -0.28
CA PRO A 303 8.63 -7.80 0.63
C PRO A 303 10.09 -7.82 1.07
N LEU A 304 10.31 -7.55 2.35
CA LEU A 304 11.61 -7.58 3.01
C LEU A 304 11.48 -8.28 4.37
N PRO A 305 12.56 -8.91 4.88
CA PRO A 305 12.59 -9.50 6.21
C PRO A 305 12.04 -8.56 7.29
N ALA A 306 11.37 -9.11 8.31
CA ALA A 306 10.94 -8.30 9.44
C ALA A 306 12.17 -7.83 10.26
N PRO A 307 12.15 -6.65 10.90
CA PRO A 307 13.24 -6.23 11.77
C PRO A 307 13.51 -7.21 12.93
N SER A 308 12.52 -8.00 13.36
CA SER A 308 12.66 -9.13 14.28
C SER A 308 13.39 -10.32 13.65
N THR A 309 13.10 -10.66 12.39
CA THR A 309 13.85 -11.67 11.62
C THR A 309 15.32 -11.28 11.52
N LEU A 310 15.62 -10.04 11.13
CA LEU A 310 17.00 -9.55 11.04
C LEU A 310 17.71 -9.55 12.40
N ARG A 311 17.01 -9.22 13.51
CA ARG A 311 17.59 -9.36 14.84
C ARG A 311 17.96 -10.81 15.15
N LYS A 312 17.05 -11.78 14.91
CA LYS A 312 17.34 -13.20 15.19
C LYS A 312 18.58 -13.69 14.43
N TRP A 313 18.68 -13.39 13.13
CA TRP A 313 19.86 -13.75 12.33
C TRP A 313 21.15 -13.08 12.81
N ILE A 314 21.08 -11.86 13.37
CA ILE A 314 22.24 -11.19 13.98
C ILE A 314 22.56 -11.79 15.37
N THR A 315 21.58 -12.35 16.09
CA THR A 315 21.80 -13.02 17.39
C THR A 315 22.74 -14.22 17.28
N ASP A 316 22.80 -14.87 16.12
CA ASP A 316 23.67 -16.02 15.88
C ASP A 316 25.14 -15.59 15.65
N PHE A 317 25.41 -14.31 15.37
CA PHE A 317 26.75 -13.75 15.15
C PHE A 317 27.35 -13.19 16.45
N ASN A 318 28.15 -13.99 17.15
CA ASN A 318 28.82 -13.60 18.39
C ASN A 318 30.00 -12.64 18.11
N ILE A 319 29.96 -11.42 18.64
CA ILE A 319 31.08 -10.48 18.60
C ILE A 319 31.75 -10.45 19.98
N ASN A 320 32.60 -11.46 20.21
CA ASN A 320 33.32 -11.62 21.47
C ASN A 320 34.37 -10.51 21.69
N GLU A 321 34.82 -10.39 22.93
CA GLU A 321 35.87 -9.47 23.34
C GLU A 321 37.25 -9.96 22.87
N GLY A 322 38.03 -9.10 22.20
CA GLY A 322 39.41 -9.41 21.83
C GLY A 322 39.65 -9.47 20.32
N ILE A 323 40.33 -10.51 19.87
CA ILE A 323 40.68 -10.70 18.46
C ILE A 323 39.52 -11.39 17.74
N LEU A 324 39.02 -10.79 16.67
CA LEU A 324 37.89 -11.32 15.89
C LEU A 324 38.37 -12.46 14.96
N THR A 325 38.45 -13.68 15.50
CA THR A 325 38.92 -14.91 14.82
C THR A 325 38.25 -15.17 13.49
N ASP A 326 36.94 -14.95 13.40
CA ASP A 326 36.13 -15.28 12.22
C ASP A 326 36.44 -14.29 11.09
N VAL A 327 36.66 -13.02 11.45
CA VAL A 327 37.13 -11.96 10.54
C VAL A 327 38.54 -12.28 10.05
N LEU A 328 39.44 -12.74 10.92
CA LEU A 328 40.79 -13.16 10.49
C LEU A 328 40.76 -14.38 9.56
N SER A 329 39.84 -15.32 9.76
CA SER A 329 39.63 -16.46 8.85
C SER A 329 39.18 -15.99 7.46
N ILE A 330 38.23 -15.05 7.38
CA ILE A 330 37.79 -14.42 6.12
C ILE A 330 38.94 -13.62 5.47
N MET A 331 39.73 -12.89 6.26
CA MET A 331 40.91 -12.17 5.77
C MET A 331 41.99 -13.11 5.23
N LYS A 332 42.23 -14.26 5.87
CA LYS A 332 43.17 -15.29 5.40
C LYS A 332 42.72 -15.87 4.06
N ALA A 333 41.45 -16.20 3.91
CA ALA A 333 40.90 -16.67 2.62
C ALA A 333 41.04 -15.60 1.52
N LYS A 334 40.83 -14.32 1.85
CA LYS A 334 40.98 -13.19 0.92
C LYS A 334 42.45 -12.89 0.59
N SER A 335 43.39 -13.11 1.51
CA SER A 335 44.82 -12.81 1.27
C SER A 335 45.44 -13.76 0.24
N SER A 336 44.90 -14.97 0.06
CA SER A 336 45.33 -15.94 -0.95
C SER A 336 45.36 -15.37 -2.38
N SER A 337 44.40 -14.51 -2.75
CA SER A 337 44.33 -13.85 -4.07
C SER A 337 45.01 -12.47 -4.12
N MET A 338 45.75 -12.10 -3.08
CA MET A 338 46.52 -10.86 -3.00
C MET A 338 48.02 -11.14 -3.12
N THR A 339 48.77 -10.26 -3.80
CA THR A 339 50.24 -10.37 -3.92
C THR A 339 50.94 -10.09 -2.58
N PRO A 340 52.21 -10.47 -2.39
CA PRO A 340 52.94 -10.17 -1.14
C PRO A 340 52.94 -8.67 -0.78
N MET A 341 53.09 -7.78 -1.76
CA MET A 341 53.04 -6.33 -1.54
C MET A 341 51.62 -5.85 -1.17
N GLU A 342 50.57 -6.41 -1.79
CA GLU A 342 49.19 -6.09 -1.43
C GLU A 342 48.80 -6.56 -0.02
N ARG A 343 49.46 -7.60 0.49
CA ARG A 343 49.29 -8.12 1.86
C ARG A 343 49.98 -7.23 2.91
N ALA A 344 50.86 -6.31 2.52
CA ALA A 344 51.52 -5.42 3.48
C ALA A 344 50.51 -4.48 4.16
N THR A 345 50.47 -4.55 5.49
CA THR A 345 49.48 -3.89 6.34
C THR A 345 50.12 -3.14 7.48
N VAL A 346 49.60 -1.95 7.76
CA VAL A 346 49.81 -1.27 9.04
C VAL A 346 48.69 -1.66 10.02
N ILE A 347 49.04 -1.84 11.29
CA ILE A 347 48.11 -2.00 12.40
C ILE A 347 48.09 -0.69 13.17
N CYS A 348 46.95 0.01 13.12
CA CYS A 348 46.72 1.20 13.94
C CYS A 348 45.93 0.79 15.18
N PHE A 349 46.24 1.34 16.35
CA PHE A 349 45.47 1.14 17.58
C PHE A 349 45.31 2.46 18.35
N ASP A 350 44.18 2.62 19.04
CA ASP A 350 43.82 3.82 19.79
C ASP A 350 42.76 3.50 20.86
N GLU A 351 42.52 4.39 21.82
CA GLU A 351 41.52 4.26 22.88
C GLU A 351 40.29 5.14 22.63
N ILE A 352 39.10 4.54 22.61
CA ILE A 352 37.83 5.29 22.60
C ILE A 352 37.27 5.35 24.02
N TYR A 353 37.07 6.57 24.54
CA TYR A 353 36.39 6.80 25.82
C TYR A 353 34.93 6.31 25.77
N LEU A 354 34.51 5.60 26.82
CA LEU A 354 33.16 5.06 26.98
C LEU A 354 32.42 5.72 28.14
N THR A 355 31.09 5.72 28.08
CA THR A 355 30.26 6.00 29.25
C THR A 355 30.49 4.92 30.30
N ASN A 356 31.00 5.30 31.47
CA ASN A 356 31.36 4.39 32.57
C ASN A 356 30.11 3.82 33.27
N GLN A 357 29.40 2.92 32.58
CA GLN A 357 28.17 2.27 33.01
C GLN A 357 28.30 0.75 32.94
N MET A 358 27.65 0.08 33.88
CA MET A 358 27.51 -1.38 33.90
C MET A 358 26.24 -1.78 33.13
N GLN A 359 26.31 -2.84 32.32
CA GLN A 359 25.17 -3.35 31.54
C GLN A 359 25.11 -4.89 31.60
N ILE A 360 23.93 -5.47 31.41
CA ILE A 360 23.73 -6.93 31.42
C ILE A 360 23.48 -7.41 29.98
N GLU A 361 24.34 -8.28 29.47
CA GLU A 361 24.12 -8.95 28.20
C GLU A 361 23.08 -10.08 28.36
N ARG A 362 21.83 -9.78 28.04
CA ARG A 362 20.68 -10.70 28.19
C ARG A 362 20.72 -12.01 27.36
N LYS A 363 21.80 -12.29 26.62
CA LYS A 363 22.02 -13.56 25.90
C LYS A 363 22.89 -14.52 26.69
N THR A 364 23.88 -13.98 27.40
CA THR A 364 24.90 -14.71 28.17
C THR A 364 24.71 -14.56 29.68
N GLU A 365 23.77 -13.69 30.08
CA GLU A 365 23.51 -13.20 31.44
C GLU A 365 24.74 -12.55 32.11
N ARG A 366 25.76 -12.24 31.29
CA ARG A 366 27.01 -11.62 31.74
C ARG A 366 26.81 -10.14 32.06
N VAL A 367 27.38 -9.73 33.20
CA VAL A 367 27.61 -8.32 33.54
C VAL A 367 28.84 -7.81 32.77
N VAL A 368 28.69 -6.67 32.10
CA VAL A 368 29.70 -6.03 31.25
C VAL A 368 29.96 -4.61 31.76
N GLY A 369 31.23 -4.25 31.91
CA GLY A 369 31.66 -2.99 32.51
C GLY A 369 31.45 -2.92 34.03
N PRO A 370 31.63 -1.74 34.64
CA PRO A 370 31.88 -0.46 33.97
C PRO A 370 33.31 -0.32 33.42
N HIS A 371 33.44 0.07 32.14
CA HIS A 371 34.73 0.41 31.51
C HIS A 371 34.77 1.90 31.16
N LYS A 372 35.93 2.55 31.35
CA LYS A 372 36.14 3.98 31.01
C LYS A 372 36.63 4.19 29.56
N ARG A 373 37.29 3.19 28.98
CA ARG A 373 37.88 3.21 27.64
C ARG A 373 37.68 1.86 26.94
N CYS A 374 37.88 1.83 25.62
CA CYS A 374 37.88 0.63 24.80
C CYS A 374 39.03 0.74 23.80
N GLN A 375 39.96 -0.22 23.81
CA GLN A 375 40.97 -0.31 22.76
C GLN A 375 40.27 -0.67 21.43
N VAL A 376 40.61 0.06 20.38
CA VAL A 376 40.19 -0.21 19.01
C VAL A 376 41.43 -0.44 18.16
N LEU A 377 41.38 -1.46 17.30
CA LEU A 377 42.46 -1.83 16.40
C LEU A 377 41.94 -1.81 14.97
N ILE A 378 42.72 -1.29 14.02
CA ILE A 378 42.37 -1.27 12.60
C ILE A 378 43.57 -1.79 11.81
N ALA A 379 43.40 -2.92 11.14
CA ALA A 379 44.30 -3.35 10.08
C ALA A 379 43.98 -2.58 8.80
N ARG A 380 44.98 -1.94 8.20
CA ARG A 380 44.84 -1.16 6.96
C ARG A 380 45.91 -1.60 5.97
N GLY A 381 45.50 -1.91 4.74
CA GLY A 381 46.44 -2.18 3.65
C GLY A 381 47.25 -0.92 3.32
N ILE A 382 48.56 -1.08 3.16
CA ILE A 382 49.48 0.02 2.82
C ILE A 382 49.31 0.37 1.34
N PHE A 383 49.54 -0.61 0.46
CA PHE A 383 49.45 -0.44 -0.99
C PHE A 383 48.03 -0.69 -1.54
N LYS A 384 47.32 -1.71 -1.02
CA LYS A 384 45.94 -2.02 -1.44
C LYS A 384 44.92 -1.31 -0.54
N LYS A 385 44.00 -0.53 -1.14
CA LYS A 385 43.00 0.30 -0.44
C LYS A 385 41.93 -0.52 0.27
N TRP A 386 42.23 -1.02 1.47
CA TRP A 386 41.26 -1.68 2.35
C TRP A 386 41.53 -1.38 3.84
N LYS A 387 40.51 -1.56 4.67
CA LYS A 387 40.57 -1.44 6.14
C LYS A 387 39.65 -2.46 6.80
N GLN A 388 40.06 -3.03 7.93
CA GLN A 388 39.25 -3.93 8.74
C GLN A 388 39.42 -3.60 10.23
N PRO A 389 38.34 -3.24 10.95
CA PRO A 389 38.39 -3.11 12.41
C PRO A 389 38.45 -4.47 13.12
N GLY A 390 39.21 -4.51 14.21
CA GLY A 390 39.15 -5.47 15.31
C GLY A 390 38.83 -4.75 16.63
N ARG A 391 38.39 -5.48 17.66
CA ARG A 391 37.88 -4.89 18.91
C ARG A 391 38.43 -5.57 20.16
N LEU A 392 39.62 -5.13 20.57
CA LEU A 392 40.25 -5.51 21.83
C LEU A 392 39.50 -4.88 23.03
N LEU A 393 38.36 -5.47 23.43
CA LEU A 393 37.74 -5.19 24.72
C LEU A 393 38.57 -5.79 25.86
N ARG A 394 39.66 -5.10 26.22
CA ARG A 394 40.37 -5.24 27.49
C ARG A 394 40.99 -3.89 27.89
N VAL A 395 40.28 -3.16 28.75
CA VAL A 395 40.82 -2.20 29.74
C VAL A 395 39.95 -2.33 30.99
#